data_AF-A0A2Z3HBN8-F1
#
_entry.id   AF-A0A2Z3HBN8-F1
#
_cell.length_a   1.000
_cell.length_b   1.000
_cell.length_c   1.000
_cell.angle_alpha   90.00
_cell.angle_beta   90.00
_cell.angle_gamma   90.00
#
_symmetry.space_group_name_H-M   'P 1'
#
loop_
_entity.id
_entity.type
_entity.pdbx_description
1 polymer ?
#
loop_
_entity_poly.entity_id
_entity_poly.type
_entity_poly.pdbx_seq_one_letter_code
_entity_poly.pdbx_strand_id
1 'polypeptide(L)'
;MARILTPESEHDRVAVTDGQRGRRMDSLREVLEAARTNGIVAGRFRGLLHIAIGRTVTKPDGTKVSAGATWRELSALLKNLRYDPELGREAGADPDTLSPRDRERYWYAVIALARVDGADARAEADQLVEPLRAAGFVVSVPPGAAAPQATSKPKPTPKPKADKPEATEDKTKKKKK
;
A
#
# COMPACT_ATOMS: atom_id res chain seq x y z
N MET A 1 23.42 50.11 6.11
CA MET A 1 23.12 49.08 7.12
C MET A 1 22.24 48.02 6.47
N ALA A 2 22.85 46.92 6.02
CA ALA A 2 22.15 45.83 5.33
C ALA A 2 21.54 44.87 6.36
N ARG A 3 20.22 44.69 6.32
CA ARG A 3 19.52 43.65 7.09
C ARG A 3 19.63 42.35 6.31
N ILE A 4 20.40 41.42 6.84
CA ILE A 4 20.50 40.03 6.35
C ILE A 4 19.17 39.35 6.69
N LEU A 5 18.40 38.98 5.66
CA LEU A 5 17.29 38.05 5.81
C LEU A 5 17.85 36.67 6.12
N THR A 6 17.60 36.17 7.33
CA THR A 6 17.77 34.77 7.71
C THR A 6 16.85 33.92 6.81
N PRO A 7 17.33 32.86 6.15
CA PRO A 7 16.43 31.90 5.51
C PRO A 7 15.70 31.10 6.60
N GLU A 8 14.38 31.10 6.55
CA GLU A 8 13.52 30.33 7.43
C GLU A 8 13.73 28.82 7.22
N SER A 9 14.27 28.20 8.28
CA SER A 9 14.12 26.82 8.74
C SER A 9 13.53 25.78 7.78
N GLU A 10 14.41 24.93 7.25
CA GLU A 10 14.14 23.66 6.57
C GLU A 10 13.51 22.57 7.49
N HIS A 11 13.23 22.88 8.76
CA HIS A 11 12.79 21.94 9.77
C HIS A 11 11.29 21.57 9.74
N ASP A 12 10.46 22.23 8.92
CA ASP A 12 9.01 21.98 8.91
C ASP A 12 8.58 20.78 8.03
N ARG A 13 9.42 20.34 7.09
CA ARG A 13 9.06 19.26 6.14
C ARG A 13 9.08 17.85 6.74
N VAL A 14 9.68 17.64 7.91
CA VAL A 14 9.87 16.29 8.48
C VAL A 14 8.70 15.86 9.37
N ALA A 15 8.04 16.81 10.06
CA ALA A 15 6.97 16.53 11.02
C ALA A 15 5.65 16.05 10.37
N VAL A 16 5.36 16.50 9.14
CA VAL A 16 4.13 16.11 8.42
C VAL A 16 4.11 14.61 8.08
N THR A 17 5.29 13.99 7.88
CA THR A 17 5.35 12.57 7.53
C THR A 17 5.12 11.63 8.70
N ASP A 18 5.45 12.05 9.93
CA ASP A 18 5.40 11.16 11.08
C ASP A 18 3.99 11.06 11.68
N GLY A 19 3.31 12.19 11.84
CA GLY A 19 1.90 12.20 12.27
C GLY A 19 0.95 11.57 11.25
N GLN A 20 1.27 11.68 9.96
CA GLN A 20 0.49 11.04 8.88
C GLN A 20 0.73 9.52 8.82
N ARG A 21 1.95 9.05 9.12
CA ARG A 21 2.25 7.62 9.27
C ARG A 21 1.56 7.04 10.51
N GLY A 22 1.60 7.74 11.65
CA GLY A 22 0.92 7.34 12.88
C GLY A 22 -0.58 7.11 12.65
N ARG A 23 -1.29 8.10 12.08
CA ARG A 23 -2.73 7.96 11.78
C ARG A 23 -3.05 6.86 10.79
N ARG A 24 -2.20 6.63 9.78
CA ARG A 24 -2.37 5.51 8.82
C ARG A 24 -2.21 4.16 9.53
N MET A 25 -1.28 4.06 10.47
CA MET A 25 -1.07 2.85 11.28
C MET A 25 -2.25 2.57 12.21
N ASP A 26 -2.76 3.59 12.91
CA ASP A 26 -3.94 3.44 13.78
C ASP A 26 -5.17 3.02 12.98
N SER A 27 -5.34 3.58 11.79
CA SER A 27 -6.45 3.28 10.91
C SER A 27 -6.39 1.84 10.35
N LEU A 28 -5.21 1.37 9.94
CA LEU A 28 -5.05 -0.03 9.52
C LEU A 28 -5.17 -1.00 10.69
N ARG A 29 -4.69 -0.61 11.87
CA ARG A 29 -4.88 -1.37 13.11
C ARG A 29 -6.36 -1.56 13.40
N GLU A 30 -7.18 -0.52 13.29
CA GLU A 30 -8.64 -0.58 13.47
C GLU A 30 -9.27 -1.62 12.54
N VAL A 31 -8.86 -1.67 11.26
CA VAL A 31 -9.33 -2.67 10.28
C VAL A 31 -8.93 -4.09 10.69
N LEU A 32 -7.67 -4.31 11.05
CA LEU A 32 -7.17 -5.62 11.47
C LEU A 32 -7.82 -6.07 12.79
N GLU A 33 -8.04 -5.15 13.72
CA GLU A 33 -8.69 -5.44 14.99
C GLU A 33 -10.17 -5.79 14.78
N ALA A 34 -10.88 -5.06 13.92
CA ALA A 34 -12.26 -5.36 13.54
C ALA A 34 -12.37 -6.72 12.81
N ALA A 35 -11.47 -7.00 11.87
CA ALA A 35 -11.46 -8.29 11.16
C ALA A 35 -11.27 -9.46 12.13
N ARG A 36 -10.32 -9.33 13.08
CA ARG A 36 -10.08 -10.30 14.15
C ARG A 36 -11.30 -10.49 15.05
N THR A 37 -11.85 -9.39 15.54
CA THR A 37 -12.95 -9.40 16.53
C THR A 37 -14.21 -10.02 15.96
N ASN A 38 -14.48 -9.81 14.67
CA ASN A 38 -15.63 -10.39 13.98
C ASN A 38 -15.38 -11.83 13.49
N GLY A 39 -14.20 -12.41 13.76
CA GLY A 39 -13.86 -13.79 13.33
C GLY A 39 -13.75 -13.97 11.82
N ILE A 40 -13.69 -12.88 11.04
CA ILE A 40 -13.71 -12.89 9.58
C ILE A 40 -12.40 -13.48 9.00
N VAL A 41 -11.36 -13.55 9.82
CA VAL A 41 -9.99 -13.90 9.43
C VAL A 41 -9.75 -15.39 9.28
N ALA A 42 -10.49 -16.23 10.02
CA ALA A 42 -10.28 -17.68 10.03
C ALA A 42 -10.52 -18.29 8.65
N GLY A 43 -9.55 -19.06 8.15
CA GLY A 43 -9.61 -19.69 6.82
C GLY A 43 -9.42 -18.73 5.64
N ARG A 44 -9.17 -17.43 5.88
CA ARG A 44 -8.96 -16.39 4.85
C ARG A 44 -7.82 -15.43 5.20
N PHE A 45 -6.93 -15.85 6.08
CA PHE A 45 -5.89 -14.98 6.61
C PHE A 45 -4.95 -14.47 5.51
N ARG A 46 -4.65 -15.28 4.50
CA ARG A 46 -3.79 -14.86 3.37
C ARG A 46 -4.44 -13.73 2.58
N GLY A 47 -5.75 -13.81 2.34
CA GLY A 47 -6.52 -12.72 1.73
C GLY A 47 -6.49 -11.42 2.54
N LEU A 48 -6.55 -11.52 3.87
CA LEU A 48 -6.45 -10.34 4.74
C LEU A 48 -5.07 -9.68 4.61
N LEU A 49 -3.99 -10.47 4.58
CA LEU A 49 -2.63 -9.96 4.38
C LEU A 49 -2.50 -9.29 3.00
N HIS A 50 -3.08 -9.87 1.95
CA HIS A 50 -3.10 -9.28 0.62
C HIS A 50 -3.79 -7.91 0.61
N ILE A 51 -4.97 -7.79 1.24
CA ILE A 51 -5.70 -6.52 1.37
C ILE A 51 -4.87 -5.50 2.14
N ALA A 52 -4.30 -5.91 3.27
CA ALA A 52 -3.54 -5.03 4.15
C ALA A 52 -2.28 -4.49 3.48
N ILE A 53 -1.62 -5.26 2.61
CA ILE A 53 -0.39 -4.85 1.92
C ILE A 53 -0.70 -4.06 0.65
N GLY A 54 -1.60 -4.58 -0.19
CA GLY A 54 -1.75 -4.16 -1.58
C GLY A 54 -3.01 -3.34 -1.90
N ARG A 55 -4.01 -3.30 -1.01
CA ARG A 55 -5.27 -2.60 -1.28
C ARG A 55 -5.43 -1.34 -0.42
N THR A 56 -6.12 -0.36 -0.99
CA THR A 56 -6.54 0.84 -0.26
C THR A 56 -7.85 0.52 0.46
N VAL A 57 -7.93 0.84 1.74
CA VAL A 57 -9.14 0.73 2.55
C VAL A 57 -9.67 2.13 2.81
N THR A 58 -10.97 2.34 2.62
CA THR A 58 -11.71 3.59 2.84
C THR A 58 -12.90 3.32 3.76
N LYS A 59 -13.32 4.31 4.55
CA LYS A 59 -14.61 4.29 5.26
C LYS A 59 -15.76 4.48 4.25
N PRO A 60 -17.02 4.15 4.59
CA PRO A 60 -18.18 4.42 3.74
C PRO A 60 -18.33 5.91 3.41
N ASP A 61 -17.83 6.79 4.27
CA ASP A 61 -17.77 8.24 4.07
C ASP A 61 -16.75 8.68 2.99
N GLY A 62 -16.02 7.74 2.38
CA GLY A 62 -14.96 8.01 1.41
C GLY A 62 -13.62 8.39 2.05
N THR A 63 -13.56 8.54 3.38
CA THR A 63 -12.32 8.81 4.12
C THR A 63 -11.33 7.64 3.94
N LYS A 64 -10.13 7.93 3.43
CA LYS A 64 -9.08 6.93 3.23
C LYS A 64 -8.47 6.50 4.58
N VAL A 65 -8.66 5.23 4.91
CA VAL A 65 -8.20 4.57 6.15
C VAL A 65 -6.76 4.11 5.98
N SER A 66 -6.45 3.42 4.88
CA SER A 66 -5.10 2.94 4.60
C SER A 66 -4.84 2.87 3.11
N ALA A 67 -3.61 3.16 2.67
CA ALA A 67 -3.16 2.96 1.28
C ALA A 67 -2.37 1.64 1.10
N GLY A 68 -2.56 0.67 1.99
CA GLY A 68 -1.70 -0.50 2.13
C GLY A 68 -0.66 -0.33 3.25
N ALA A 69 0.05 -1.38 3.61
CA ALA A 69 1.15 -1.37 4.56
C ALA A 69 2.34 -2.13 3.99
N THR A 70 3.54 -1.71 4.38
CA THR A 70 4.73 -2.51 4.11
C THR A 70 4.72 -3.78 4.96
N TRP A 71 5.46 -4.80 4.53
CA TRP A 71 5.57 -6.07 5.26
C TRP A 71 6.07 -5.87 6.69
N ARG A 72 6.99 -4.92 6.91
CA ARG A 72 7.52 -4.62 8.25
C ARG A 72 6.43 -4.03 9.14
N GLU A 73 5.66 -3.07 8.63
CA GLU A 73 4.56 -2.45 9.36
C GLU A 73 3.48 -3.47 9.71
N LEU A 74 3.09 -4.31 8.74
CA LEU A 74 2.10 -5.36 8.97
C LEU A 74 2.57 -6.38 10.00
N SER A 75 3.84 -6.81 9.94
CA SER A 75 4.39 -7.74 10.93
C SER A 75 4.40 -7.17 12.35
N ALA A 76 4.68 -5.86 12.49
CA ALA A 76 4.63 -5.17 13.78
C ALA A 76 3.19 -5.06 14.30
N LEU A 77 2.23 -4.74 13.42
CA LEU A 77 0.81 -4.67 13.76
C LEU A 77 0.26 -6.03 14.21
N LEU A 78 0.57 -7.13 13.51
CA LEU A 78 0.15 -8.48 13.88
C LEU A 78 0.71 -8.90 15.25
N LYS A 79 1.98 -8.56 15.51
CA LYS A 79 2.61 -8.78 16.83
C LYS A 79 1.91 -7.97 17.93
N ASN A 80 1.64 -6.69 17.67
CA ASN A 80 1.01 -5.80 18.65
C ASN A 80 -0.44 -6.20 18.95
N LEU A 81 -1.19 -6.61 17.93
CA LEU A 81 -2.57 -7.10 18.06
C LEU A 81 -2.67 -8.52 18.63
N ARG A 82 -1.52 -9.17 18.89
CA ARG A 82 -1.42 -10.55 19.41
C ARG A 82 -2.33 -11.51 18.65
N TYR A 83 -2.15 -11.53 17.33
CA TYR A 83 -2.83 -12.50 16.48
C TYR A 83 -2.48 -13.93 16.89
N ASP A 84 -3.40 -14.86 16.65
CA ASP A 84 -3.21 -16.24 17.00
C ASP A 84 -2.16 -16.89 16.07
N PRO A 85 -1.14 -17.59 16.60
CA PRO A 85 -0.14 -18.25 15.77
C PRO A 85 -0.72 -19.36 14.88
N GLU A 86 -1.89 -19.92 15.20
CA GLU A 86 -2.61 -20.87 14.33
C GLU A 86 -2.94 -20.26 12.96
N LEU A 87 -3.23 -18.95 12.89
CA LEU A 87 -3.43 -18.25 11.61
C LEU A 87 -2.13 -18.24 10.78
N GLY A 88 -0.97 -18.21 11.44
CA GLY A 88 0.31 -18.40 10.78
C GLY A 88 0.47 -19.81 10.21
N ARG A 89 0.02 -20.83 10.95
CA ARG A 89 0.01 -22.23 10.48
C ARG A 89 -0.94 -22.42 9.29
N GLU A 90 -2.11 -21.79 9.29
CA GLU A 90 -3.02 -21.74 8.11
C GLU A 90 -2.30 -21.14 6.89
N ALA A 91 -1.50 -20.10 7.10
CA ALA A 91 -0.69 -19.51 6.05
C ALA A 91 0.48 -20.39 5.61
N GLY A 92 0.81 -21.48 6.33
CA GLY A 92 1.91 -22.40 6.05
C GLY A 92 3.19 -22.10 6.83
N ALA A 93 3.12 -21.26 7.86
CA ALA A 93 4.22 -20.95 8.75
C ALA A 93 4.02 -21.64 10.10
N ASP A 94 4.73 -22.73 10.33
CA ASP A 94 4.73 -23.41 11.63
C ASP A 94 5.92 -22.96 12.48
N PRO A 95 5.68 -22.42 13.70
CA PRO A 95 6.75 -21.89 14.55
C PRO A 95 7.79 -22.93 14.96
N ASP A 96 7.43 -24.21 15.05
CA ASP A 96 8.33 -25.30 15.44
C ASP A 96 9.23 -25.74 14.29
N THR A 97 8.77 -25.54 13.04
CA THR A 97 9.53 -25.87 11.81
C THR A 97 10.46 -24.76 11.33
N LEU A 98 10.25 -23.52 11.80
CA LEU A 98 11.00 -22.36 11.37
C LEU A 98 12.42 -22.32 11.96
N SER A 99 13.35 -21.76 11.19
CA SER A 99 14.71 -21.50 11.66
C SER A 99 14.70 -20.56 12.89
N PRO A 100 15.69 -20.61 13.79
CA PRO A 100 15.74 -19.72 14.96
C PRO A 100 15.58 -18.23 14.59
N ARG A 101 16.17 -17.81 13.46
CA ARG A 101 16.07 -16.45 12.94
C ARG A 101 14.65 -16.09 12.47
N ASP A 102 13.97 -17.02 11.83
CA ASP A 102 12.60 -16.81 11.36
C ASP A 102 11.59 -16.86 12.50
N ARG A 103 11.87 -17.62 13.56
CA ARG A 103 11.07 -17.62 14.80
C ARG A 103 11.13 -16.26 15.51
N GLU A 104 12.29 -15.62 15.58
CA GLU A 104 12.41 -14.25 16.10
C GLU A 104 11.59 -13.23 15.29
N ARG A 105 11.42 -13.50 13.99
CA ARG A 105 10.66 -12.67 13.05
C ARG A 105 9.41 -13.40 12.54
N TYR A 106 8.73 -14.12 13.43
CA TYR A 106 7.65 -15.06 13.06
C TYR A 106 6.65 -14.46 12.06
N TRP A 107 6.05 -13.30 12.39
CA TRP A 107 5.06 -12.67 11.52
C TRP A 107 5.61 -12.20 10.16
N TYR A 108 6.90 -11.91 10.08
CA TYR A 108 7.55 -11.61 8.81
C TYR A 108 7.69 -12.88 7.95
N ALA A 109 8.10 -13.99 8.57
CA ALA A 109 8.16 -15.30 7.91
C ALA A 109 6.77 -15.77 7.47
N VAL A 110 5.74 -15.56 8.30
CA VAL A 110 4.33 -15.83 7.97
C VAL A 110 3.91 -15.07 6.71
N ILE A 111 4.16 -13.76 6.61
CA ILE A 111 3.81 -12.97 5.42
C ILE A 111 4.55 -13.49 4.17
N ALA A 112 5.82 -13.86 4.32
CA ALA A 112 6.62 -14.40 3.22
C ALA A 112 6.09 -15.76 2.72
N LEU A 113 5.69 -16.64 3.64
CA LEU A 113 5.18 -17.98 3.34
C LEU A 113 3.72 -17.97 2.88
N ALA A 114 2.93 -16.98 3.29
CA ALA A 114 1.54 -16.80 2.92
C ALA A 114 1.30 -16.58 1.42
N ARG A 115 2.34 -16.33 0.62
CA ARG A 115 2.26 -16.03 -0.83
C ARG A 115 1.17 -14.99 -1.13
N VAL A 116 1.25 -13.85 -0.44
CA VAL A 116 0.26 -12.77 -0.47
C VAL A 116 -0.03 -12.20 -1.87
N ASP A 117 0.83 -12.43 -2.87
CA ASP A 117 0.62 -11.99 -4.25
C ASP A 117 -0.01 -13.06 -5.17
N GLY A 118 -0.24 -14.27 -4.65
CA GLY A 118 -0.78 -15.42 -5.38
C GLY A 118 -2.27 -15.30 -5.74
N ALA A 119 -2.74 -16.19 -6.63
CA ALA A 119 -4.13 -16.23 -7.05
C ALA A 119 -5.09 -16.57 -5.89
N ASP A 120 -4.69 -17.48 -5.01
CA ASP A 120 -5.47 -17.87 -3.84
C ASP A 120 -5.67 -16.69 -2.88
N ALA A 121 -4.61 -15.92 -2.62
CA ALA A 121 -4.67 -14.73 -1.78
C ALA A 121 -5.62 -13.66 -2.35
N ARG A 122 -5.71 -13.54 -3.68
CA ARG A 122 -6.67 -12.64 -4.34
C ARG A 122 -8.10 -13.13 -4.21
N ALA A 123 -8.33 -14.43 -4.43
CA ALA A 123 -9.66 -15.03 -4.30
C ALA A 123 -10.19 -14.92 -2.86
N GLU A 124 -9.34 -15.21 -1.86
CA GLU A 124 -9.67 -15.00 -0.45
C GLU A 124 -9.93 -13.52 -0.14
N ALA A 125 -9.12 -12.60 -0.69
CA ALA A 125 -9.32 -11.17 -0.52
C ALA A 125 -10.67 -10.70 -1.08
N ASP A 126 -11.10 -11.22 -2.23
CA ASP A 126 -12.39 -10.84 -2.82
C ASP A 126 -13.57 -11.36 -1.98
N GLN A 127 -13.45 -12.54 -1.36
CA GLN A 127 -14.44 -13.03 -0.39
C GLN A 127 -14.49 -12.19 0.90
N LEU A 128 -13.40 -11.49 1.23
CA LEU A 128 -13.32 -10.63 2.41
C LEU A 128 -13.93 -9.23 2.19
N VAL A 129 -14.20 -8.82 0.94
CA VAL A 129 -14.73 -7.48 0.64
C VAL A 129 -16.11 -7.27 1.25
N GLU A 130 -17.02 -8.23 1.10
CA GLU A 130 -18.38 -8.17 1.68
C GLU A 130 -18.39 -8.12 3.22
N PRO A 131 -17.70 -9.01 3.96
CA PRO A 131 -17.69 -8.94 5.42
C PRO A 131 -16.94 -7.72 5.95
N LEU A 132 -15.90 -7.22 5.26
CA LEU A 132 -15.27 -5.94 5.61
C LEU A 132 -16.21 -4.77 5.37
N ARG A 133 -17.02 -4.79 4.30
CA ARG A 133 -18.05 -3.78 4.05
C ARG A 133 -19.12 -3.79 5.15
N ALA A 134 -19.57 -4.96 5.58
CA ALA A 134 -20.49 -5.11 6.69
C ALA A 134 -19.91 -4.58 8.02
N ALA A 135 -18.58 -4.69 8.20
CA ALA A 135 -17.86 -4.11 9.33
C ALA A 135 -17.59 -2.59 9.17
N GLY A 136 -18.05 -1.95 8.10
CA GLY A 136 -17.89 -0.50 7.88
C GLY A 136 -16.63 -0.09 7.10
N PHE A 137 -16.01 -1.01 6.36
CA PHE A 137 -14.80 -0.75 5.57
C PHE A 137 -14.99 -1.11 4.09
N VAL A 138 -14.66 -0.17 3.21
CA VAL A 138 -14.68 -0.35 1.75
C VAL A 138 -13.26 -0.60 1.26
N VAL A 139 -13.03 -1.76 0.64
CA VAL A 139 -11.74 -2.14 0.07
C VAL A 139 -11.71 -1.78 -1.43
N SER A 140 -10.66 -1.09 -1.88
CA SER A 140 -10.47 -0.73 -3.28
C SER A 140 -10.11 -1.94 -4.13
N VAL A 141 -10.57 -1.95 -5.39
CA VAL A 141 -10.18 -2.93 -6.43
C VAL A 141 -8.64 -3.00 -6.53
N PRO A 142 -8.04 -4.19 -6.70
CA PRO A 142 -6.59 -4.36 -6.69
C PRO A 142 -5.93 -3.57 -7.83
N PRO A 143 -4.72 -3.01 -7.61
CA PRO A 143 -3.97 -2.30 -8.65
C PRO A 143 -3.53 -3.31 -9.73
N GLY A 144 -4.39 -3.52 -10.74
CA GLY A 144 -4.16 -4.50 -11.82
C GLY A 144 -5.45 -5.03 -12.44
N ALA A 145 -6.56 -5.03 -11.69
CA ALA A 145 -7.89 -5.09 -12.29
C ALA A 145 -8.28 -3.64 -12.59
N ALA A 146 -8.48 -3.32 -13.86
CA ALA A 146 -8.76 -1.98 -14.35
C ALA A 146 -9.87 -1.28 -13.54
N ALA A 147 -9.50 -0.50 -12.54
CA ALA A 147 -10.27 0.68 -12.18
C ALA A 147 -10.03 1.67 -13.33
N PRO A 148 -11.08 2.15 -14.03
CA PRO A 148 -10.92 3.32 -14.89
C PRO A 148 -10.28 4.38 -14.02
N GLN A 149 -9.09 4.81 -14.43
CA GLN A 149 -8.38 5.92 -13.82
C GLN A 149 -9.41 7.04 -13.67
N ALA A 150 -9.80 7.34 -12.43
CA ALA A 150 -10.46 8.59 -12.13
C ALA A 150 -9.55 9.65 -12.74
N THR A 151 -10.05 10.29 -13.79
CA THR A 151 -9.37 11.26 -14.63
C THR A 151 -8.82 12.39 -13.77
N SER A 152 -7.61 12.18 -13.26
CA SER A 152 -6.76 13.23 -12.77
C SER A 152 -6.24 13.92 -14.01
N LYS A 153 -6.97 14.96 -14.42
CA LYS A 153 -6.61 15.94 -15.45
C LYS A 153 -5.07 16.08 -15.61
N PRO A 154 -4.48 15.76 -16.76
CA PRO A 154 -3.17 16.29 -17.10
C PRO A 154 -3.37 17.60 -17.87
N LYS A 155 -3.31 18.74 -17.16
CA LYS A 155 -2.86 20.00 -17.76
C LYS A 155 -2.42 20.97 -16.66
N PRO A 156 -1.13 21.32 -16.65
CA PRO A 156 -0.77 22.58 -17.26
C PRO A 156 0.20 22.39 -18.42
N THR A 157 -0.24 22.92 -19.54
CA THR A 157 0.46 23.24 -20.77
C THR A 157 1.87 23.80 -20.50
N PRO A 158 2.95 23.25 -21.08
CA PRO A 158 4.11 24.08 -21.36
C PRO A 158 3.68 25.09 -22.43
N LYS A 159 3.78 26.38 -22.09
CA LYS A 159 3.59 27.49 -23.04
C LYS A 159 4.51 27.26 -24.24
N PRO A 160 4.00 27.18 -25.48
CA PRO A 160 4.84 27.27 -26.66
C PRO A 160 5.37 28.70 -26.74
N LYS A 161 6.70 28.84 -26.72
CA LYS A 161 7.36 30.09 -27.12
C LYS A 161 7.06 30.30 -28.60
N ALA A 162 6.48 31.46 -28.91
CA ALA A 162 6.27 31.93 -30.26
C ALA A 162 7.60 32.15 -30.99
N ASP A 163 7.62 31.73 -32.26
CA ASP A 163 8.31 32.29 -33.42
C ASP A 163 9.63 33.08 -33.25
N LYS A 164 10.71 32.53 -33.84
CA LYS A 164 11.35 33.14 -35.03
C LYS A 164 12.18 32.08 -35.80
N PRO A 165 12.22 32.10 -37.15
CA PRO A 165 12.50 30.93 -37.97
C PRO A 165 13.99 30.83 -38.32
N GLU A 166 14.50 29.61 -38.43
CA GLU A 166 15.69 29.38 -39.26
C GLU A 166 15.58 28.02 -39.95
N ALA A 167 15.74 28.08 -41.26
CA ALA A 167 15.54 27.01 -42.20
C ALA A 167 16.56 25.89 -42.05
N THR A 168 16.13 24.64 -42.19
CA THR A 168 16.89 23.66 -42.99
C THR A 168 15.95 22.57 -43.50
N GLU A 169 15.66 22.63 -44.80
CA GLU A 169 15.21 21.51 -45.63
C GLU A 169 16.15 20.31 -45.42
N ASP A 170 15.62 19.15 -45.07
CA ASP A 170 15.07 18.15 -45.99
C ASP A 170 16.16 17.41 -46.79
N LYS A 171 16.23 16.11 -46.47
CA LYS A 171 16.36 15.00 -47.41
C LYS A 171 17.74 14.56 -47.94
N THR A 172 18.02 13.32 -47.54
CA THR A 172 18.14 12.15 -48.45
C THR A 172 19.53 11.55 -48.64
N LYS A 173 19.57 10.25 -48.30
CA LYS A 173 20.34 9.15 -48.91
C LYS A 173 21.45 9.56 -49.90
N LYS A 174 22.68 9.19 -49.58
CA LYS A 174 23.45 8.21 -50.37
C LYS A 174 24.70 7.77 -49.62
N LYS A 175 24.79 6.47 -49.31
CA LYS A 175 26.03 5.81 -48.89
C LYS A 175 26.77 5.38 -50.15
N LYS A 176 28.05 5.73 -50.21
CA LYS A 176 29.10 5.38 -51.20
C LYS A 176 28.99 3.95 -51.75
N LYS A 177 29.28 3.74 -53.04
CA LYS A 177 30.62 3.37 -53.55
C LYS A 177 30.58 3.29 -55.07
#